data_AF-A0A9Q3KW91-F1
#
_entry.id   AF-A0A9Q3KW91-F1
#
_cell.length_a   1.000
_cell.length_b   1.000
_cell.length_c   1.000
_cell.angle_alpha   90.00
_cell.angle_beta   90.00
_cell.angle_gamma   90.00
#
_symmetry.space_group_name_H-M   'P 1'
#
loop_
_entity.id
_entity.type
_entity.pdbx_description
1 polymer ?
#
loop_
_entity_poly.entity_id
_entity_poly.type
_entity_poly.pdbx_seq_one_letter_code
_entity_poly.pdbx_strand_id
1 'polypeptide(L)'
;MLKASQMTFDNFLSQGLIKYLDFNKENDSYIALYEEDINQFTTHLEIEPATLLGAVAGLIPYPHHNQSPCNTYQCAMGKQAIGTFAYNQFHWIDTLLYLMVYPHHPMARTKTIELVGYDKLPAGQNTTVAVILFSLVVITLTF
;
A
#
# COMPACT_ATOMS: atom_id res chain seq x y z
N MET A 1 2.05 5.65 -23.82
CA MET A 1 2.08 4.33 -24.49
C MET A 1 1.25 3.29 -23.73
N LEU A 2 1.54 3.01 -22.45
CA LEU A 2 0.72 2.11 -21.61
C LEU A 2 -0.72 2.61 -21.40
N LYS A 3 -0.90 3.89 -21.02
CA LYS A 3 -2.23 4.51 -20.83
C LYS A 3 -3.07 4.60 -22.12
N ALA A 4 -2.44 4.49 -23.28
CA ALA A 4 -3.10 4.52 -24.59
C ALA A 4 -3.38 3.10 -25.14
N SER A 5 -3.13 2.04 -24.34
CA SER A 5 -3.25 0.63 -24.74
C SER A 5 -2.47 0.23 -26.00
N GLN A 6 -1.43 0.99 -26.35
CA GLN A 6 -0.63 0.70 -27.56
C GLN A 6 0.45 -0.35 -27.32
N MET A 7 0.91 -0.52 -26.08
CA MET A 7 1.95 -1.48 -25.71
C MET A 7 1.65 -2.07 -24.34
N THR A 8 1.93 -3.37 -24.17
CA THR A 8 1.82 -4.12 -22.90
C THR A 8 3.14 -4.10 -22.14
N PHE A 9 3.12 -4.48 -20.86
CA PHE A 9 4.34 -4.59 -20.03
C PHE A 9 5.38 -5.54 -20.65
N ASP A 10 4.93 -6.67 -21.20
CA ASP A 10 5.81 -7.66 -21.85
C ASP A 10 6.55 -7.09 -23.07
N ASN A 11 5.95 -6.12 -23.78
CA ASN A 11 6.61 -5.47 -24.89
C ASN A 11 7.83 -4.67 -24.40
N PHE A 12 7.77 -4.03 -23.22
CA PHE A 12 8.91 -3.31 -22.63
C PHE A 12 10.05 -4.27 -22.25
N LEU A 13 9.71 -5.47 -21.78
CA LEU A 13 10.69 -6.53 -21.56
C LEU A 13 11.34 -6.99 -22.87
N SER A 14 10.53 -7.23 -23.90
CA SER A 14 11.04 -7.69 -25.21
C SER A 14 11.97 -6.67 -25.88
N GLN A 15 11.73 -5.37 -25.62
CA GLN A 15 12.55 -4.27 -26.11
C GLN A 15 13.79 -4.00 -25.24
N GLY A 16 13.93 -4.68 -24.10
CA GLY A 16 15.03 -4.47 -23.16
C GLY A 16 14.97 -3.14 -22.39
N LEU A 17 13.81 -2.48 -22.35
CA LEU A 17 13.60 -1.25 -21.58
C LEU A 17 13.44 -1.53 -20.08
N ILE A 18 12.88 -2.70 -19.74
CA ILE A 18 12.73 -3.19 -18.37
C ILE A 18 13.46 -4.52 -18.25
N LYS A 19 14.14 -4.73 -17.13
CA LYS A 19 14.92 -5.93 -16.86
C LYS A 19 14.70 -6.41 -15.43
N TYR A 20 14.50 -7.71 -15.26
CA TYR A 20 14.53 -8.33 -13.94
C TYR A 20 15.97 -8.48 -13.45
N LEU A 21 16.21 -8.03 -12.22
CA LEU A 21 17.51 -8.07 -11.57
C LEU A 21 17.44 -9.02 -10.38
N ASP A 22 18.38 -9.97 -10.34
CA ASP A 22 18.55 -10.88 -9.21
C ASP A 22 19.49 -10.24 -8.18
N PHE A 23 19.40 -10.66 -6.91
CA PHE A 23 20.23 -10.16 -5.80
C PHE A 23 21.73 -10.09 -6.13
N ASN A 24 22.28 -11.12 -6.79
CA ASN A 24 23.71 -11.12 -7.14
C ASN A 24 24.06 -10.05 -8.17
N LYS A 25 23.17 -9.76 -9.12
CA LYS A 25 23.40 -8.73 -10.15
C LYS A 25 23.14 -7.33 -9.62
N GLU A 26 22.27 -7.21 -8.61
CA GLU A 26 22.01 -5.96 -7.91
C GLU A 26 23.28 -5.44 -7.24
N ASN A 27 24.06 -6.31 -6.62
CA ASN A 27 25.35 -5.94 -6.01
C ASN A 27 26.36 -5.35 -7.00
N ASP A 28 26.30 -5.75 -8.28
CA ASP A 28 27.14 -5.23 -9.36
C ASP A 28 26.51 -4.04 -10.11
N SER A 29 25.32 -3.59 -9.71
CA SER A 29 24.56 -2.54 -10.39
C SER A 29 24.54 -1.25 -9.58
N TYR A 30 24.69 -0.11 -10.26
CA TYR A 30 24.46 1.20 -9.66
C TYR A 30 23.05 1.69 -10.04
N ILE A 31 22.14 1.70 -9.06
CA ILE A 31 20.71 1.98 -9.23
C ILE A 31 20.40 3.38 -8.70
N ALA A 32 19.83 4.24 -9.54
CA ALA A 32 19.31 5.54 -9.13
C ALA A 32 17.85 5.41 -8.62
N LEU A 33 17.48 6.22 -7.63
CA LEU A 33 16.13 6.25 -7.08
C LEU A 33 15.20 7.16 -7.88
N TYR A 34 15.70 8.32 -8.28
CA TYR A 34 14.98 9.31 -9.06
C TYR A 34 15.75 9.67 -10.32
N GLU A 35 15.04 10.21 -11.32
CA GLU A 35 15.64 10.64 -12.58
C GLU A 35 16.69 11.76 -12.39
N GLU A 36 16.57 12.53 -11.30
CA GLU A 36 17.49 13.61 -10.94
C GLU A 36 18.87 13.08 -10.49
N ASP A 37 18.93 11.86 -9.96
CA ASP A 37 20.15 11.24 -9.43
C ASP A 37 20.93 10.46 -10.51
N ILE A 38 20.52 10.57 -11.78
CA ILE A 38 21.14 9.85 -12.88
C ILE A 38 22.51 10.46 -13.23
N ASN A 39 23.55 9.65 -13.07
CA ASN A 39 24.92 9.98 -13.43
C ASN A 39 25.42 9.10 -14.58
N GLN A 40 26.58 9.42 -15.14
CA GLN A 40 27.21 8.63 -16.23
C GLN A 40 27.50 7.17 -15.84
N PHE A 41 27.60 6.88 -14.55
CA PHE A 41 27.85 5.53 -14.01
C PHE A 41 26.56 4.77 -13.65
N THR A 42 25.40 5.42 -13.72
CA THR A 42 24.11 4.80 -13.39
C THR A 42 23.76 3.73 -14.42
N THR A 43 23.46 2.53 -13.92
CA THR A 43 23.16 1.35 -14.75
C THR A 43 21.67 1.09 -14.88
N HIS A 44 20.91 1.35 -13.80
CA HIS A 44 19.47 1.11 -13.73
C HIS A 44 18.79 2.25 -12.93
N LEU A 45 17.49 2.37 -13.08
CA LEU A 45 16.64 3.33 -12.39
C LEU A 45 15.47 2.58 -11.76
N GLU A 46 15.14 2.90 -10.52
CA GLU A 46 13.96 2.36 -9.84
C GLU A 46 12.67 2.90 -10.47
N ILE A 47 11.66 2.04 -10.67
CA ILE A 47 10.41 2.45 -11.34
C ILE A 47 9.57 3.36 -10.45
N GLU A 48 9.38 2.97 -9.19
CA GLU A 48 8.65 3.76 -8.19
C GLU A 48 9.11 3.31 -6.77
N PRO A 49 9.82 4.15 -6.00
CA PRO A 49 10.34 3.75 -4.69
C PRO A 49 9.29 3.30 -3.67
N ALA A 50 8.02 3.71 -3.85
CA ALA A 50 6.92 3.31 -2.99
C ALA A 50 6.62 1.80 -3.04
N THR A 51 7.06 1.08 -4.08
CA THR A 51 6.86 -0.38 -4.20
C THR A 51 7.75 -1.19 -3.27
N LEU A 52 8.66 -0.54 -2.53
CA LEU A 52 9.40 -1.17 -1.43
C LEU A 52 8.45 -1.73 -0.35
N LEU A 53 7.30 -1.08 -0.15
CA LEU A 53 6.29 -1.51 0.80
C LEU A 53 5.34 -2.55 0.17
N GLY A 54 5.12 -3.67 0.86
CA GLY A 54 4.16 -4.67 0.44
C GLY A 54 2.70 -4.18 0.50
N ALA A 55 1.76 -5.02 0.02
CA ALA A 55 0.35 -4.65 -0.10
C ALA A 55 -0.28 -4.11 1.20
N VAL A 56 0.00 -4.75 2.34
CA VAL A 56 -0.54 -4.34 3.65
C VAL A 56 0.13 -3.07 4.17
N ALA A 57 1.45 -2.95 4.02
CA ALA A 57 2.18 -1.75 4.43
C ALA A 57 1.82 -0.54 3.56
N GLY A 58 1.44 -0.76 2.31
CA GLY A 58 0.94 0.29 1.42
C GLY A 58 -0.44 0.85 1.81
N LEU A 59 -1.17 0.23 2.75
CA LEU A 59 -2.42 0.79 3.30
C LEU A 59 -2.15 1.97 4.24
N ILE A 60 -0.93 2.07 4.78
CA ILE A 60 -0.54 3.09 5.74
C ILE A 60 -0.43 4.44 5.00
N PRO A 61 -1.18 5.48 5.41
CA PRO A 61 -0.99 6.80 4.85
C PRO A 61 0.34 7.38 5.38
N TYR A 62 1.12 7.97 4.49
CA TYR A 62 2.36 8.68 4.84
C TYR A 62 3.35 7.87 5.72
N PRO A 63 3.75 6.65 5.31
CA PRO A 63 4.55 5.75 6.15
C PRO A 63 5.95 6.31 6.49
N HIS A 64 6.48 7.21 5.66
CA HIS A 64 7.78 7.86 5.87
C HIS A 64 7.77 8.93 6.97
N HIS A 65 6.60 9.44 7.37
CA HIS A 65 6.47 10.37 8.49
C HIS A 65 6.37 9.67 9.85
N ASN A 66 6.18 8.35 9.84
CA ASN A 66 6.02 7.54 11.04
C ASN A 66 7.33 6.83 11.41
N GLN A 67 7.47 6.52 12.69
CA GLN A 67 8.55 5.65 13.15
C GLN A 67 8.32 4.21 12.65
N SER A 68 9.40 3.54 12.24
CA SER A 68 9.39 2.16 11.76
C SER A 68 8.57 1.17 12.63
N PRO A 69 8.68 1.17 13.99
CA PRO A 69 7.86 0.27 14.80
C PRO A 69 6.35 0.51 14.66
N CYS A 70 5.90 1.76 14.53
CA CYS A 70 4.49 2.10 14.35
C CYS A 70 3.93 1.51 13.06
N ASN A 71 4.70 1.59 11.97
CA ASN A 71 4.31 1.01 10.68
C ASN A 71 4.18 -0.52 10.76
N THR A 72 5.08 -1.15 11.52
CA THR A 72 5.06 -2.61 11.73
C THR A 72 3.83 -3.04 12.52
N TYR A 73 3.47 -2.30 13.57
CA TYR A 73 2.24 -2.55 14.34
C TYR A 73 1.00 -2.43 13.46
N GLN A 74 0.92 -1.38 12.63
CA GLN A 74 -0.23 -1.21 11.74
C GLN A 74 -0.34 -2.33 10.70
N CYS A 75 0.77 -2.90 10.22
CA CYS A 75 0.73 -4.04 9.33
C CYS A 75 0.14 -5.31 9.99
N ALA A 76 0.36 -5.50 11.29
CA ALA A 76 -0.24 -6.59 12.03
C ALA A 76 -1.72 -6.31 12.36
N MET A 77 -2.03 -5.11 12.82
CA MET A 77 -3.38 -4.70 13.22
C MET A 77 -4.33 -4.55 12.03
N GLY A 78 -3.83 -4.09 10.88
CA GLY A 78 -4.63 -3.94 9.65
C GLY A 78 -5.22 -5.27 9.17
N LYS A 79 -4.56 -6.40 9.43
CA LYS A 79 -5.09 -7.75 9.13
C LYS A 79 -6.19 -8.20 10.10
N GLN A 80 -6.29 -7.54 11.26
CA GLN A 80 -7.29 -7.82 12.29
C GLN A 80 -8.51 -6.89 12.18
N ALA A 81 -8.44 -5.88 11.31
CA ALA A 81 -9.53 -4.93 11.12
C ALA A 81 -10.80 -5.65 10.62
N ILE A 82 -11.94 -5.27 11.20
CA ILE A 82 -13.26 -5.80 10.83
C ILE A 82 -13.81 -4.94 9.70
N GLY A 83 -14.32 -5.58 8.66
CA GLY A 83 -14.80 -4.90 7.46
C GLY A 83 -15.71 -5.76 6.63
N THR A 84 -15.78 -5.44 5.34
CA THR A 84 -16.35 -6.33 4.33
C THR A 84 -15.25 -7.22 3.79
N PHE A 85 -15.42 -8.54 3.81
CA PHE A 85 -14.37 -9.45 3.31
C PHE A 85 -14.63 -9.91 1.86
N ALA A 86 -15.89 -10.09 1.46
CA ALA A 86 -16.25 -10.54 0.11
C ALA A 86 -17.68 -10.14 -0.28
N TYR A 87 -17.98 -10.12 -1.59
CA TYR A 87 -19.33 -9.82 -2.09
C TYR A 87 -20.37 -10.91 -1.76
N ASN A 88 -19.96 -12.18 -1.74
CA ASN A 88 -20.81 -13.32 -1.45
C ASN A 88 -20.82 -13.70 0.05
N GLN A 89 -20.45 -12.77 0.92
CA GLN A 89 -20.31 -13.00 2.35
C GLN A 89 -21.55 -13.53 3.07
N PHE A 90 -22.75 -13.20 2.58
CA PHE A 90 -24.01 -13.68 3.17
C PHE A 90 -24.37 -15.12 2.79
N HIS A 91 -23.68 -15.70 1.80
CA HIS A 91 -23.88 -17.08 1.38
C HIS A 91 -22.83 -18.03 1.96
N TRP A 92 -21.77 -17.50 2.57
CA TRP A 92 -20.70 -18.27 3.18
C TRP A 92 -21.08 -18.72 4.59
N ILE A 93 -20.65 -19.94 4.95
CA ILE A 93 -20.84 -20.51 6.29
C ILE A 93 -19.44 -20.76 6.86
N ASP A 94 -18.88 -19.71 7.47
CA ASP A 94 -17.62 -19.78 8.21
C ASP A 94 -17.89 -20.01 9.70
N THR A 95 -16.93 -20.63 10.40
CA THR A 95 -17.02 -20.89 11.86
C THR A 95 -17.19 -19.61 12.68
N LEU A 96 -16.48 -18.55 12.30
CA LEU A 96 -16.55 -17.25 12.96
C LEU A 96 -16.19 -16.16 11.95
N LEU A 97 -17.09 -15.19 11.83
CA LEU A 97 -16.99 -14.10 10.87
C LEU A 97 -17.49 -12.80 11.50
N TYR A 98 -16.70 -11.74 11.38
CA TYR A 98 -17.10 -10.40 11.83
C TYR A 98 -17.37 -9.51 10.62
N LEU A 99 -18.54 -8.88 10.62
CA LEU A 99 -18.97 -7.98 9.55
C LEU A 99 -19.24 -6.57 10.09
N MET A 100 -18.77 -5.56 9.38
CA MET A 100 -19.11 -4.17 9.63
C MET A 100 -20.35 -3.76 8.85
N VAL A 101 -21.32 -3.11 9.52
CA VAL A 101 -22.60 -2.71 8.89
C VAL A 101 -22.43 -1.56 7.89
N TYR A 102 -21.63 -0.54 8.24
CA TYR A 102 -21.42 0.66 7.42
C TYR A 102 -19.93 0.96 7.22
N PRO A 103 -19.22 0.18 6.39
CA PRO A 103 -17.81 0.44 6.12
C PRO A 103 -17.64 1.69 5.25
N HIS A 104 -16.66 2.53 5.55
CA HIS A 104 -16.34 3.75 4.77
C HIS A 104 -14.98 3.62 4.09
N HIS A 105 -14.85 4.21 2.89
CA HIS A 105 -13.55 4.34 2.25
C HIS A 105 -12.66 5.32 3.04
N PRO A 106 -11.36 5.04 3.18
CA PRO A 106 -10.44 5.95 3.87
C PRO A 106 -10.32 7.28 3.11
N MET A 107 -10.29 8.40 3.83
CA MET A 107 -10.13 9.72 3.20
C MET A 107 -8.73 9.92 2.61
N ALA A 108 -7.69 9.55 3.36
CA ALA A 108 -6.31 9.58 2.89
C ALA A 108 -6.00 8.27 2.17
N ARG A 109 -5.94 8.32 0.83
CA ARG A 109 -5.68 7.16 -0.02
C ARG A 109 -4.24 7.13 -0.51
N THR A 110 -3.69 5.93 -0.59
CA THR A 110 -2.40 5.64 -1.24
C THR A 110 -2.66 5.02 -2.62
N LYS A 111 -1.71 5.12 -3.55
CA LYS A 111 -1.80 4.44 -4.85
C LYS A 111 -1.96 2.92 -4.67
N THR A 112 -1.35 2.33 -3.64
CA THR A 112 -1.42 0.89 -3.35
C THR A 112 -2.84 0.43 -3.00
N ILE A 113 -3.62 1.24 -2.29
CA ILE A 113 -5.04 0.96 -1.98
C ILE A 113 -5.84 0.79 -3.28
N GLU A 114 -5.63 1.67 -4.25
CA GLU A 114 -6.34 1.65 -5.53
C GLU A 114 -5.92 0.46 -6.39
N LEU A 115 -4.61 0.13 -6.40
CA LEU A 115 -4.08 -1.01 -7.16
C LEU A 115 -4.55 -2.35 -6.60
N VAL A 116 -4.65 -2.49 -5.27
CA VAL A 116 -5.13 -3.70 -4.61
C VAL A 116 -6.66 -3.79 -4.65
N GLY A 117 -7.37 -2.68 -4.81
CA GLY A 117 -8.83 -2.62 -4.79
C GLY A 117 -9.43 -2.66 -3.38
N TYR A 118 -8.68 -2.16 -2.40
CA TYR A 118 -9.12 -2.10 -1.00
C TYR A 118 -10.19 -1.02 -0.76
N ASP A 119 -10.38 -0.12 -1.74
CA ASP A 119 -11.45 0.88 -1.78
C ASP A 119 -12.85 0.26 -1.91
N LYS A 120 -12.97 -0.89 -2.59
CA LYS A 120 -14.22 -1.60 -2.82
C LYS A 120 -14.70 -2.41 -1.62
N LEU A 121 -13.76 -2.94 -0.83
CA LEU A 121 -14.03 -3.76 0.35
C LEU A 121 -13.29 -3.16 1.56
N PRO A 122 -13.69 -1.96 2.03
CA PRO A 122 -12.99 -1.31 3.12
C PRO A 122 -13.28 -1.99 4.46
N ALA A 123 -12.29 -1.93 5.35
CA ALA A 123 -12.40 -2.32 6.75
C ALA A 123 -12.09 -1.10 7.64
N GLY A 124 -13.13 -0.39 8.07
CA GLY A 124 -13.00 0.81 8.90
C GLY A 124 -14.10 1.85 8.69
N GLN A 125 -14.09 2.87 9.55
CA GLN A 125 -14.97 4.04 9.45
C GLN A 125 -14.18 5.33 9.71
N ASN A 126 -14.44 6.35 8.89
CA ASN A 126 -13.89 7.68 9.12
C ASN A 126 -14.56 8.31 10.34
N THR A 127 -13.80 8.55 11.40
CA THR A 127 -14.26 9.17 12.63
C THR A 127 -13.69 10.58 12.77
N THR A 128 -14.51 11.56 13.19
CA THR A 128 -14.02 12.90 13.51
C THR A 128 -13.28 12.86 14.84
N VAL A 129 -11.97 13.04 14.81
CA VAL A 129 -11.11 13.03 16.00
C VAL A 129 -10.76 14.46 16.39
N ALA A 130 -11.05 14.84 17.63
CA ALA A 130 -10.59 16.09 18.23
C ALA A 130 -9.45 15.81 19.20
N VAL A 131 -8.25 16.33 18.91
CA VAL A 131 -7.06 16.17 19.75
C VAL A 131 -7.08 17.24 20.83
N ILE A 132 -7.79 16.96 21.93
CA ILE A 132 -7.86 17.82 23.12
C ILE A 132 -7.78 16.95 24.37
N LEU A 133 -7.25 17.52 25.46
CA LEU A 133 -7.29 16.89 26.78
C LEU A 133 -8.69 17.05 27.36
N PHE A 134 -9.55 16.06 27.13
CA PHE A 134 -10.92 16.04 27.62
C PHE A 134 -11.16 14.77 28.45
N SER A 135 -11.37 14.95 29.76
CA SER A 135 -11.80 13.95 30.76
C SER A 135 -11.13 12.57 30.70
N LEU A 136 -9.99 12.35 31.37
CA LEU A 136 -9.33 11.06 31.77
C LEU A 136 -9.24 9.90 30.75
N VAL A 137 -9.81 10.05 29.56
CA VAL A 137 -9.85 9.10 28.46
C VAL A 137 -8.98 9.73 27.40
N VAL A 138 -7.74 9.28 27.32
CA VAL A 138 -6.92 9.50 26.15
C VAL A 138 -7.72 8.91 24.98
N ILE A 139 -8.24 9.75 24.08
CA ILE A 139 -8.86 9.30 22.84
C ILE A 139 -7.72 8.69 22.01
N THR A 140 -7.53 7.39 22.17
CA THR A 140 -6.50 6.64 21.43
C THR A 140 -6.96 6.50 19.98
N LEU A 141 -6.18 7.09 19.07
CA LEU A 141 -6.32 6.91 17.62
C LEU A 141 -6.26 5.41 17.27
N THR A 142 -7.29 4.91 16.59
CA THR A 142 -7.19 3.68 15.80
C THR A 142 -7.11 4.11 14.34
N PHE A 143 -5.98 3.83 13.70
CA PHE A 143 -5.77 3.97 12.26
C PHE A 143 -6.18 2.69 11.54
#